data_AF-A0A537ELU8-F1
#
_entry.id   AF-A0A537ELU8-F1
#
_cell.length_a   1.000
_cell.length_b   1.000
_cell.length_c   1.000
_cell.angle_alpha   90.00
_cell.angle_beta   90.00
_cell.angle_gamma   90.00
#
_symmetry.space_group_name_H-M   'P 1'
#
loop_
_entity.id
_entity.type
_entity.pdbx_description
1 polymer ?
#
loop_
_entity_poly.entity_id
_entity_poly.type
_entity_poly.pdbx_seq_one_letter_code
_entity_poly.pdbx_strand_id
1 'polypeptide(L)'
;MLLSLLALPIAVSQINVGLSTGTNQLLTYQTSGPSAPISFQRINDSSFETGIAPWTEIDYNNHTSGLQTIQIVHPGLNDNSAIQLTVNSGNLTIDSHVTLLQDLSRNPVAFGNSLRLRASIQSLTLQGSTTTDRVEISLTLASSIGNNARIHYVLASGSSLPTNTTSDGYLAATGTSSSGWTLFDRNVATDAATIFPALFTILTSVKDVRLSVYSTSQSTPTYDPRIKYYETGGDSYWNTTEYVVYDPDSDGTYDNTRDTVLYNGTTPVLPPLPNQVPLVNDQWIKFVDTNLNGQWDPG
;
A
#
# COMPACT_ATOMS: atom_id res chain seq x y z
N MET A 1 8.24 10.76 -2.51
CA MET A 1 7.07 10.83 -1.60
C MET A 1 6.94 9.50 -0.89
N LEU A 2 7.08 9.52 0.44
CA LEU A 2 7.08 8.34 1.29
C LEU A 2 5.71 8.22 1.95
N LEU A 3 4.99 7.12 1.70
CA LEU A 3 3.89 6.70 2.58
C LEU A 3 4.36 5.49 3.35
N SER A 4 4.19 5.52 4.67
CA SER A 4 4.53 4.39 5.51
C SER A 4 3.42 4.02 6.49
N LEU A 5 3.36 2.73 6.81
CA LEU A 5 2.46 2.19 7.82
C LEU A 5 3.25 1.32 8.76
N LEU A 6 3.11 1.57 10.06
CA LEU A 6 3.63 0.71 11.09
C LEU A 6 2.49 -0.05 11.79
N ALA A 7 2.52 -1.37 11.74
CA ALA A 7 1.46 -2.20 12.29
C ALA A 7 2.00 -3.38 13.10
N LEU A 8 1.21 -3.78 14.09
CA LEU A 8 1.37 -5.04 14.82
C LEU A 8 0.51 -6.14 14.15
N PRO A 9 0.71 -7.40 14.54
CA PRO A 9 -0.04 -8.54 14.06
C PRO A 9 -1.55 -8.30 14.06
N ILE A 10 -2.23 -8.71 12.98
CA ILE A 10 -3.69 -8.61 12.85
C ILE A 10 -4.34 -9.94 13.24
N ALA A 11 -5.39 -9.87 14.06
CA ALA A 11 -6.21 -11.02 14.42
C ALA A 11 -7.64 -10.87 13.85
N VAL A 12 -8.07 -11.83 13.02
CA VAL A 12 -9.43 -11.90 12.44
C VAL A 12 -10.18 -13.05 13.08
N SER A 13 -10.70 -12.86 14.30
CA SER A 13 -11.07 -14.04 15.08
C SER A 13 -11.70 -13.82 16.45
N GLN A 14 -12.60 -12.87 16.58
CA GLN A 14 -13.58 -12.98 17.66
C GLN A 14 -14.93 -13.21 17.04
N ILE A 15 -15.48 -14.42 17.24
CA ILE A 15 -16.90 -14.68 17.06
C ILE A 15 -17.45 -14.85 18.47
N ASN A 16 -18.17 -13.86 18.97
CA ASN A 16 -18.94 -14.01 20.19
C ASN A 16 -20.25 -14.72 19.84
N VAL A 17 -20.38 -16.00 20.17
CA VAL A 17 -21.70 -16.65 20.23
C VAL A 17 -22.33 -16.21 21.54
N GLY A 18 -22.97 -15.03 21.52
CA GLY A 18 -23.78 -14.56 22.64
C GLY A 18 -25.11 -15.31 22.65
N LEU A 19 -25.46 -15.91 23.79
CA LEU A 19 -26.85 -16.26 24.07
C LEU A 19 -27.65 -14.96 23.98
N SER A 20 -28.56 -14.83 23.02
CA SER A 20 -29.56 -13.78 23.08
C SER A 20 -30.41 -14.05 24.32
N THR A 21 -30.44 -13.12 25.27
CA THR A 21 -31.47 -13.05 26.31
C THR A 21 -32.81 -12.61 25.71
N GLY A 22 -33.25 -13.34 24.69
CA GLY A 22 -34.43 -13.07 23.89
C GLY A 22 -34.84 -14.39 23.23
N THR A 23 -36.03 -14.84 23.59
CA THR A 23 -36.58 -16.19 23.42
C THR A 23 -36.97 -16.55 21.99
N ASN A 24 -36.10 -16.40 20.99
CA ASN A 24 -36.37 -16.94 19.65
C ASN A 24 -35.18 -17.73 19.10
N GLN A 25 -35.27 -19.03 19.37
CA GLN A 25 -34.44 -20.13 18.90
C GLN A 25 -34.49 -20.22 17.36
N LEU A 26 -33.33 -20.16 16.70
CA LEU A 26 -33.14 -20.68 15.34
C LEU A 26 -31.96 -21.67 15.37
N LEU A 27 -32.33 -22.92 15.66
CA LEU A 27 -31.76 -24.22 15.22
C LEU A 27 -30.24 -24.41 15.37
N THR A 28 -29.78 -24.91 16.53
CA THR A 28 -29.50 -26.33 16.92
C THR A 28 -28.11 -26.86 16.52
N TYR A 29 -27.22 -26.91 17.50
CA TYR A 29 -26.68 -28.17 18.03
C TYR A 29 -26.82 -28.14 19.55
N GLN A 30 -27.90 -28.70 20.09
CA GLN A 30 -27.98 -29.06 21.50
C GLN A 30 -27.69 -30.56 21.59
N THR A 31 -26.53 -30.93 22.12
CA THR A 31 -26.46 -32.14 22.93
C THR A 31 -26.70 -31.69 24.37
N SER A 32 -27.51 -32.44 25.11
CA SER A 32 -27.72 -32.22 26.54
C SER A 32 -26.38 -32.37 27.27
N GLY A 33 -25.79 -31.25 27.68
CA GLY A 33 -24.53 -31.20 28.40
C GLY A 33 -24.39 -29.88 29.15
N PRO A 34 -23.52 -29.82 30.18
CA PRO A 34 -23.30 -28.60 30.95
C PRO A 34 -22.87 -27.45 30.02
N SER A 35 -23.24 -26.22 30.39
CA SER A 35 -22.86 -25.00 29.69
C SER A 35 -21.36 -25.00 29.35
N ALA A 36 -21.06 -25.07 28.05
CA ALA A 36 -19.69 -25.04 27.56
C ALA A 36 -19.08 -23.64 27.76
N PRO A 37 -17.79 -23.53 28.12
CA PRO A 37 -17.09 -22.25 28.20
C PRO A 37 -17.21 -21.47 26.89
N ILE A 38 -17.34 -20.14 26.99
CA ILE A 38 -17.26 -19.24 25.85
C ILE A 38 -15.81 -19.27 25.34
N SER A 39 -15.54 -20.11 24.34
CA SER A 39 -14.24 -20.19 23.70
C SER A 39 -14.15 -19.18 22.57
N PHE A 40 -13.40 -18.09 22.75
CA PHE A 40 -12.98 -17.25 21.63
C PHE A 40 -12.04 -18.06 20.75
N GLN A 41 -12.40 -18.28 19.49
CA GLN A 41 -11.51 -18.94 18.54
C GLN A 41 -10.67 -17.87 17.86
N ARG A 42 -9.41 -17.68 18.28
CA ARG A 42 -8.40 -16.85 17.59
C ARG A 42 -7.90 -17.60 16.33
N ILE A 43 -7.87 -16.96 15.17
CA ILE A 43 -7.69 -17.60 13.85
C ILE A 43 -6.42 -17.09 13.15
N ASN A 44 -5.91 -15.91 13.55
CA ASN A 44 -4.55 -15.52 13.23
C ASN A 44 -3.91 -14.70 14.36
N ASP A 45 -2.61 -14.90 14.57
CA ASP A 45 -1.73 -14.19 15.51
C ASP A 45 -0.27 -14.29 15.01
N SER A 46 0.13 -13.43 14.07
CA SER A 46 1.46 -13.49 13.45
C SER A 46 2.39 -12.47 14.09
N SER A 47 3.16 -12.82 15.13
CA SER A 47 3.89 -11.87 15.99
C SER A 47 4.98 -11.00 15.32
N PHE A 48 5.32 -11.21 14.05
CA PHE A 48 6.43 -10.58 13.31
C PHE A 48 7.85 -10.76 13.92
N GLU A 49 7.97 -11.39 15.09
CA GLU A 49 9.23 -11.63 15.83
C GLU A 49 10.31 -12.37 15.05
N THR A 50 9.91 -13.29 14.17
CA THR A 50 10.84 -14.17 13.43
C THR A 50 10.74 -14.01 11.92
N GLY A 51 9.95 -13.05 11.42
CA GLY A 51 9.70 -12.88 9.99
C GLY A 51 8.27 -12.49 9.65
N ILE A 52 7.99 -12.38 8.36
CA ILE A 52 6.67 -11.98 7.84
C ILE A 52 5.72 -13.14 7.58
N ALA A 53 6.14 -14.40 7.70
CA ALA A 53 5.24 -15.53 7.50
C ALA A 53 4.08 -15.50 8.51
N PRO A 54 2.84 -15.84 8.11
CA PRO A 54 2.40 -16.40 6.82
C PRO A 54 2.03 -15.35 5.75
N TRP A 55 2.41 -14.09 5.95
CA TRP A 55 2.11 -13.01 5.02
C TRP A 55 3.01 -13.09 3.79
N THR A 56 2.44 -12.73 2.65
CA THR A 56 3.13 -12.60 1.36
C THR A 56 3.19 -11.13 0.99
N GLU A 57 4.38 -10.67 0.63
CA GLU A 57 4.60 -9.33 0.08
C GLU A 57 4.13 -9.26 -1.37
N ILE A 58 3.41 -8.18 -1.69
CA ILE A 58 3.02 -7.81 -3.04
C ILE A 58 3.40 -6.36 -3.25
N ASP A 59 4.30 -6.14 -4.20
CA ASP A 59 4.71 -4.81 -4.64
C ASP A 59 4.23 -4.56 -6.06
N TYR A 60 3.71 -3.36 -6.28
CA TYR A 60 3.34 -2.89 -7.61
C TYR A 60 3.80 -1.45 -7.80
N ASN A 61 4.55 -1.24 -8.88
CA ASN A 61 5.05 0.07 -9.30
C ASN A 61 5.68 0.90 -8.16
N ASN A 62 6.42 0.20 -7.29
CA ASN A 62 7.14 0.77 -6.16
C ASN A 62 8.61 0.95 -6.55
N HIS A 63 9.13 2.17 -6.41
CA HIS A 63 10.53 2.46 -6.70
C HIS A 63 11.36 2.34 -5.44
N THR A 64 12.24 1.35 -5.44
CA THR A 64 12.92 0.96 -4.23
C THR A 64 14.29 1.62 -4.09
N SER A 65 15.03 1.96 -5.15
CA SER A 65 16.45 2.42 -5.06
C SER A 65 17.28 1.68 -3.98
N GLY A 66 17.04 0.36 -3.81
CA GLY A 66 17.68 -0.44 -2.77
C GLY A 66 17.13 -0.30 -1.33
N LEU A 67 16.11 0.53 -1.10
CA LEU A 67 15.35 0.62 0.15
C LEU A 67 14.40 -0.56 0.32
N GLN A 68 14.24 -1.00 1.58
CA GLN A 68 13.29 -2.04 1.94
C GLN A 68 11.86 -1.48 1.97
N THR A 69 10.98 -2.14 1.23
CA THR A 69 9.53 -1.89 1.14
C THR A 69 8.78 -2.42 2.33
N ILE A 70 9.30 -3.49 2.93
CA ILE A 70 8.79 -4.11 4.13
C ILE A 70 9.94 -4.35 5.10
N GLN A 71 9.81 -3.82 6.32
CA GLN A 71 10.84 -3.93 7.35
C GLN A 71 10.22 -4.28 8.71
N ILE A 72 10.76 -5.29 9.38
CA ILE A 72 10.44 -5.55 10.79
C ILE A 72 11.19 -4.53 11.64
N VAL A 73 10.49 -3.80 12.50
CA VAL A 73 11.05 -2.74 13.33
C VAL A 73 10.83 -3.00 14.82
N HIS A 74 11.67 -2.35 15.63
CA HIS A 74 11.65 -2.42 17.08
C HIS A 74 11.95 -1.03 17.68
N PRO A 75 11.39 -0.68 18.85
CA PRO A 75 10.32 -1.41 19.54
C PRO A 75 8.94 -1.11 18.92
N GLY A 76 8.10 -2.13 18.79
CA GLY A 76 6.66 -1.99 18.56
C GLY A 76 5.90 -1.76 19.86
N LEU A 77 4.57 -1.91 19.83
CA LEU A 77 3.76 -1.79 21.04
C LEU A 77 4.17 -2.86 22.07
N ASN A 78 4.46 -2.43 23.30
CA ASN A 78 4.92 -3.27 24.42
C ASN A 78 6.20 -4.05 24.11
N ASP A 79 7.15 -3.45 23.38
CA ASP A 79 8.46 -4.01 23.01
C ASP A 79 8.42 -5.20 22.03
N ASN A 80 7.25 -5.51 21.46
CA ASN A 80 7.12 -6.53 20.41
C ASN A 80 7.67 -6.04 19.05
N SER A 81 7.91 -6.94 18.12
CA SER A 81 8.16 -6.61 16.71
C SER A 81 6.94 -6.01 16.03
N ALA A 82 7.17 -4.99 15.20
CA ALA A 82 6.18 -4.42 14.30
C ALA A 82 6.64 -4.53 12.85
N ILE A 83 5.70 -4.40 11.91
CA ILE A 83 5.99 -4.38 10.48
C ILE A 83 5.76 -2.98 9.92
N GLN A 84 6.79 -2.43 9.27
CA GLN A 84 6.72 -1.18 8.53
C GLN A 84 6.57 -1.50 7.04
N LEU A 85 5.51 -0.97 6.42
CA LEU A 85 5.34 -0.95 4.96
C LEU A 85 5.70 0.43 4.46
N THR A 86 6.42 0.49 3.35
CA THR A 86 6.91 1.72 2.74
C THR A 86 6.70 1.64 1.24
N VAL A 87 5.86 2.53 0.71
CA VAL A 87 5.72 2.72 -0.74
C VAL A 87 6.33 4.06 -1.15
N ASN A 88 7.14 3.99 -2.19
CA ASN A 88 7.68 5.12 -2.94
C ASN A 88 7.15 4.98 -4.37
N SER A 89 6.22 5.86 -4.79
CA SER A 89 5.76 5.82 -6.18
C SER A 89 6.90 6.23 -7.10
N GLY A 90 7.32 5.31 -7.96
CA GLY A 90 8.44 5.44 -8.89
C GLY A 90 8.13 6.00 -10.26
N ASN A 91 6.85 6.00 -10.60
CA ASN A 91 6.39 6.21 -11.95
C ASN A 91 5.00 6.83 -11.85
N LEU A 92 4.66 7.71 -12.80
CA LEU A 92 3.47 8.55 -12.85
C LEU A 92 2.15 7.77 -13.01
N THR A 93 2.13 6.47 -12.73
CA THR A 93 0.91 5.67 -12.83
C THR A 93 0.11 5.76 -11.55
N ILE A 94 -1.21 5.67 -11.71
CA ILE A 94 -2.11 5.43 -10.61
C ILE A 94 -1.83 4.06 -9.96
N ASP A 95 -2.09 3.96 -8.66
CA ASP A 95 -2.09 2.72 -7.86
C ASP A 95 -0.74 2.07 -7.50
N SER A 96 0.37 2.82 -7.38
CA SER A 96 1.59 2.28 -6.76
C SER A 96 1.29 1.79 -5.34
N HIS A 97 1.63 0.56 -5.01
CA HIS A 97 1.33 0.01 -3.70
C HIS A 97 2.33 -1.04 -3.21
N VAL A 98 2.38 -1.14 -1.88
CA VAL A 98 2.95 -2.27 -1.14
C VAL A 98 1.83 -2.89 -0.33
N THR A 99 1.73 -4.20 -0.36
CA THR A 99 0.73 -4.96 0.38
C THR A 99 1.34 -6.18 1.06
N LEU A 100 1.06 -6.34 2.35
CA LEU A 100 1.14 -7.65 2.99
C LEU A 100 -0.21 -8.33 2.87
N LEU A 101 -0.22 -9.44 2.14
CA LEU A 101 -1.38 -10.29 1.95
C LEU A 101 -1.25 -11.52 2.83
N GLN A 102 -2.27 -11.77 3.63
CA GLN A 102 -2.52 -13.10 4.15
C GLN A 102 -3.64 -13.77 3.35
N ASP A 103 -3.28 -14.80 2.60
CA ASP A 103 -4.23 -15.64 1.89
C ASP A 103 -4.83 -16.70 2.83
N LEU A 104 -6.15 -16.63 3.00
CA LEU A 104 -6.94 -17.57 3.80
C LEU A 104 -7.80 -18.47 2.91
N SER A 105 -7.70 -18.38 1.57
CA SER A 105 -8.56 -19.11 0.64
C SER A 105 -8.52 -20.63 0.80
N ARG A 106 -7.37 -21.18 1.24
CA ARG A 106 -7.19 -22.61 1.52
C ARG A 106 -7.66 -23.03 2.90
N ASN A 107 -7.83 -22.08 3.82
CA ASN A 107 -8.37 -22.31 5.17
C ASN A 107 -9.28 -21.12 5.55
N PRO A 108 -10.43 -20.98 4.87
CA PRO A 108 -11.23 -19.77 4.95
C PRO A 108 -11.81 -19.61 6.35
N VAL A 109 -11.79 -18.37 6.83
CA VAL A 109 -12.34 -18.03 8.14
C VAL A 109 -13.83 -17.86 8.01
N ALA A 110 -14.62 -18.58 8.82
CA ALA A 110 -16.07 -18.43 8.81
C ALA A 110 -16.47 -16.97 9.13
N PHE A 111 -17.38 -16.44 8.32
CA PHE A 111 -17.96 -15.13 8.53
C PHE A 111 -19.29 -15.29 9.27
N GLY A 112 -19.42 -14.64 10.42
CA GLY A 112 -20.62 -14.68 11.24
C GLY A 112 -20.89 -13.33 11.89
N ASN A 113 -22.10 -13.17 12.46
CA ASN A 113 -22.65 -11.89 12.95
C ASN A 113 -21.82 -11.17 14.03
N SER A 114 -20.82 -11.84 14.60
CA SER A 114 -19.98 -11.30 15.66
C SER A 114 -18.52 -11.15 15.24
N LEU A 115 -18.16 -11.38 13.97
CA LEU A 115 -16.77 -11.35 13.52
C LEU A 115 -16.11 -10.00 13.82
N ARG A 116 -15.04 -10.03 14.61
CA ARG A 116 -14.19 -8.88 14.88
C ARG A 116 -12.86 -8.95 14.14
N LEU A 117 -12.43 -7.78 13.65
CA LEU A 117 -11.07 -7.50 13.21
C LEU A 117 -10.37 -6.70 14.31
N ARG A 118 -9.21 -7.17 14.75
CA ARG A 118 -8.36 -6.46 15.71
C ARG A 118 -6.93 -6.32 15.23
N ALA A 119 -6.36 -5.13 15.42
CA ALA A 119 -4.96 -4.83 15.13
C ALA A 119 -4.48 -3.72 16.07
N SER A 120 -3.18 -3.65 16.35
CA SER A 120 -2.58 -2.42 16.90
C SER A 120 -1.81 -1.72 15.81
N ILE A 121 -2.01 -0.41 15.67
CA ILE A 121 -1.57 0.35 14.51
C ILE A 121 -0.97 1.67 14.98
N GLN A 122 0.13 2.07 14.37
CA GLN A 122 0.70 3.40 14.49
C GLN A 122 0.89 3.97 13.09
N SER A 123 0.26 5.11 12.81
CA SER A 123 0.44 5.77 11.51
C SER A 123 1.51 6.85 11.62
N LEU A 124 2.54 6.80 10.77
CA LEU A 124 3.51 7.88 10.62
C LEU A 124 3.77 8.20 9.14
N THR A 125 3.63 9.48 8.82
CA THR A 125 3.88 10.17 7.54
C THR A 125 3.10 9.67 6.32
N LEU A 126 2.04 10.41 6.00
CA LEU A 126 1.41 10.41 4.69
C LEU A 126 1.64 11.80 4.07
N GLN A 127 2.39 11.86 2.98
CA GLN A 127 2.70 13.10 2.26
C GLN A 127 1.80 13.32 1.02
N GLY A 128 0.99 12.33 0.66
CA GLY A 128 0.14 12.38 -0.51
C GLY A 128 -1.15 13.17 -0.30
N SER A 129 -1.72 13.69 -1.39
CA SER A 129 -2.87 14.61 -1.37
C SER A 129 -4.06 14.15 -2.22
N THR A 130 -3.99 12.97 -2.86
CA THR A 130 -5.07 12.43 -3.69
C THR A 130 -5.96 11.47 -2.92
N THR A 131 -7.06 11.03 -3.53
CA THR A 131 -7.98 10.02 -2.96
C THR A 131 -7.40 8.60 -2.99
N THR A 132 -6.35 8.37 -3.79
CA THR A 132 -5.68 7.08 -3.92
C THR A 132 -4.48 6.97 -2.99
N ASP A 133 -3.88 8.09 -2.56
CA ASP A 133 -2.91 8.15 -1.47
C ASP A 133 -3.58 7.73 -0.16
N ARG A 134 -3.35 6.51 0.29
CA ARG A 134 -4.02 5.99 1.48
C ARG A 134 -3.28 4.84 2.12
N VAL A 135 -3.61 4.63 3.38
CA VAL A 135 -3.12 3.56 4.22
C VAL A 135 -4.34 2.79 4.72
N GLU A 136 -4.38 1.48 4.54
CA GLU A 136 -5.57 0.71 4.85
C GLU A 136 -5.30 -0.72 5.32
N ILE A 137 -6.28 -1.27 6.04
CA ILE A 137 -6.44 -2.71 6.24
C ILE A 137 -7.69 -3.12 5.46
N SER A 138 -7.63 -4.19 4.66
CA SER A 138 -8.80 -4.72 3.98
C SER A 138 -9.02 -6.21 4.20
N LEU A 139 -10.29 -6.63 4.09
CA LEU A 139 -10.70 -8.03 4.17
C LEU A 139 -11.56 -8.34 2.96
N THR A 140 -11.20 -9.40 2.23
CA THR A 140 -12.05 -9.93 1.18
C THR A 140 -13.02 -10.95 1.80
N LEU A 141 -14.29 -10.59 1.84
CA LEU A 141 -15.40 -11.45 2.23
C LEU A 141 -15.89 -12.22 1.01
N ALA A 142 -16.29 -13.47 1.19
CA ALA A 142 -16.73 -14.33 0.12
C ALA A 142 -17.97 -15.14 0.47
N SER A 143 -18.78 -15.40 -0.55
CA SER A 143 -19.87 -16.36 -0.53
C SER A 143 -19.41 -17.73 -1.00
N SER A 144 -20.16 -18.76 -0.63
CA SER A 144 -19.99 -20.14 -1.13
C SER A 144 -20.23 -20.29 -2.64
N ILE A 145 -20.90 -19.32 -3.26
CA ILE A 145 -21.24 -19.32 -4.69
C ILE A 145 -20.34 -18.40 -5.54
N GLY A 146 -19.22 -17.91 -4.97
CA GLY A 146 -18.18 -17.21 -5.72
C GLY A 146 -18.26 -15.69 -5.74
N ASN A 147 -19.33 -15.07 -5.20
CA ASN A 147 -19.35 -13.62 -4.99
C ASN A 147 -18.34 -13.21 -3.92
N ASN A 148 -17.67 -12.08 -4.14
CA ASN A 148 -16.75 -11.48 -3.19
C ASN A 148 -17.16 -10.01 -2.94
N ALA A 149 -16.88 -9.52 -1.72
CA ALA A 149 -16.95 -8.11 -1.36
C ALA A 149 -15.75 -7.78 -0.47
N ARG A 150 -15.06 -6.68 -0.72
CA ARG A 150 -13.91 -6.23 0.06
C ARG A 150 -14.25 -5.01 0.88
N ILE A 151 -14.05 -5.11 2.19
CA ILE A 151 -14.12 -3.95 3.07
C ILE A 151 -12.73 -3.40 3.29
N HIS A 152 -12.57 -2.09 3.12
CA HIS A 152 -11.36 -1.31 3.30
C HIS A 152 -11.55 -0.39 4.51
N TYR A 153 -10.75 -0.60 5.53
CA TYR A 153 -10.64 0.29 6.68
C TYR A 153 -9.47 1.23 6.45
N VAL A 154 -9.78 2.44 5.99
CA VAL A 154 -8.81 3.45 5.62
C VAL A 154 -8.34 4.17 6.89
N LEU A 155 -7.08 3.93 7.24
CA LEU A 155 -6.39 4.42 8.43
C LEU A 155 -5.92 5.87 8.26
N ALA A 156 -5.55 6.22 7.03
CA ALA A 156 -5.18 7.57 6.60
C ALA A 156 -5.48 7.73 5.09
N SER A 157 -5.83 8.94 4.67
CA SER A 157 -6.12 9.30 3.27
C SER A 157 -5.55 10.68 2.95
N GLY A 158 -5.06 10.89 1.72
CA GLY A 158 -4.48 12.16 1.28
C GLY A 158 -5.50 13.28 1.06
N SER A 159 -6.73 12.96 0.67
CA SER A 159 -7.83 13.94 0.59
C SER A 159 -9.15 13.42 1.15
N SER A 160 -9.75 12.43 0.50
CA SER A 160 -10.99 11.80 0.93
C SER A 160 -10.97 10.29 0.71
N LEU A 161 -11.91 9.59 1.34
CA LEU A 161 -12.12 8.18 1.08
C LEU A 161 -12.52 7.95 -0.40
N PRO A 162 -12.12 6.80 -0.99
CA PRO A 162 -12.69 6.33 -2.24
C PRO A 162 -14.21 6.11 -2.14
N THR A 163 -14.90 6.11 -3.28
CA THR A 163 -16.34 5.89 -3.33
C THR A 163 -16.68 4.41 -3.24
N ASN A 164 -17.68 4.06 -2.43
CA ASN A 164 -18.16 2.69 -2.30
C ASN A 164 -18.80 2.17 -3.60
N THR A 165 -18.59 0.90 -3.87
CA THR A 165 -19.21 0.13 -4.95
C THR A 165 -19.98 -1.05 -4.37
N THR A 166 -20.57 -1.88 -5.23
CA THR A 166 -21.23 -3.12 -4.81
C THR A 166 -20.25 -4.18 -4.31
N SER A 167 -18.97 -4.08 -4.66
CA SER A 167 -17.92 -5.03 -4.30
C SER A 167 -16.85 -4.45 -3.38
N ASP A 168 -16.72 -3.13 -3.28
CA ASP A 168 -15.66 -2.47 -2.53
C ASP A 168 -16.24 -1.39 -1.63
N GLY A 169 -15.92 -1.46 -0.34
CA GLY A 169 -16.51 -0.64 0.70
C GLY A 169 -15.46 0.03 1.53
N TYR A 170 -15.40 1.35 1.52
CA TYR A 170 -14.40 2.15 2.23
C TYR A 170 -15.02 2.79 3.47
N LEU A 171 -14.39 2.52 4.62
CA LEU A 171 -14.71 3.16 5.90
C LEU A 171 -13.48 3.84 6.45
N ALA A 172 -13.64 5.07 6.95
CA ALA A 172 -12.61 5.67 7.78
C ALA A 172 -12.45 4.85 9.07
N ALA A 173 -11.23 4.47 9.38
CA ALA A 173 -10.92 3.89 10.68
C ALA A 173 -11.06 4.98 11.76
N THR A 174 -11.98 4.77 12.69
CA THR A 174 -12.13 5.66 13.85
C THR A 174 -11.07 5.33 14.90
N GLY A 175 -10.39 6.35 15.44
CA GLY A 175 -9.45 6.18 16.54
C GLY A 175 -8.01 5.90 16.13
N THR A 176 -7.61 6.13 14.87
CA THR A 176 -6.18 6.16 14.52
C THR A 176 -5.57 7.48 14.96
N SER A 177 -4.40 7.44 15.59
CA SER A 177 -3.62 8.64 15.94
C SER A 177 -2.31 8.66 15.17
N SER A 178 -1.82 9.85 14.86
CA SER A 178 -0.47 10.07 14.30
C SER A 178 0.62 10.01 15.37
N SER A 179 0.25 9.82 16.64
CA SER A 179 1.16 9.79 17.78
C SER A 179 0.82 8.59 18.67
N GLY A 180 1.70 7.59 18.63
CA GLY A 180 1.60 6.37 19.43
C GLY A 180 0.75 5.27 18.80
N TRP A 181 0.83 4.11 19.43
CA TRP A 181 0.09 2.91 19.04
C TRP A 181 -1.37 3.00 19.46
N THR A 182 -2.28 2.68 18.56
CA THR A 182 -3.72 2.59 18.88
C THR A 182 -4.29 1.23 18.53
N LEU A 183 -5.20 0.75 19.39
CA LEU A 183 -5.96 -0.47 19.13
C LEU A 183 -7.09 -0.17 18.14
N PHE A 184 -7.05 -0.86 17.02
CA PHE A 184 -8.12 -0.91 16.03
C PHE A 184 -8.98 -2.15 16.28
N ASP A 185 -10.27 -1.97 16.54
CA ASP A 185 -11.23 -3.06 16.75
C ASP A 185 -12.55 -2.77 16.01
N ARG A 186 -12.90 -3.59 15.03
CA ARG A 186 -14.10 -3.41 14.19
C ARG A 186 -15.03 -4.60 14.21
N ASN A 187 -16.34 -4.32 14.18
CA ASN A 187 -17.36 -5.33 13.91
C ASN A 187 -17.51 -5.51 12.40
N VAL A 188 -16.77 -6.45 11.83
CA VAL A 188 -16.76 -6.68 10.38
C VAL A 188 -18.15 -7.08 9.88
N ALA A 189 -18.93 -7.80 10.68
CA ALA A 189 -20.28 -8.21 10.31
C ALA A 189 -21.23 -7.02 10.21
N THR A 190 -21.26 -6.14 11.22
CA THR A 190 -22.08 -4.93 11.20
C THR A 190 -21.67 -3.99 10.06
N ASP A 191 -20.37 -3.83 9.85
CA ASP A 191 -19.84 -2.98 8.80
C ASP A 191 -20.22 -3.52 7.41
N ALA A 192 -20.05 -4.83 7.18
CA ALA A 192 -20.42 -5.49 5.92
C ALA A 192 -21.94 -5.46 5.65
N ALA A 193 -22.78 -5.62 6.68
CA ALA A 193 -24.23 -5.54 6.53
C ALA A 193 -24.68 -4.16 6.06
N THR A 194 -23.99 -3.12 6.53
CA THR A 194 -24.28 -1.72 6.19
C THR A 194 -23.81 -1.38 4.78
N ILE A 195 -22.61 -1.81 4.40
CA ILE A 195 -22.00 -1.41 3.11
C ILE A 195 -22.45 -2.31 1.96
N PHE A 196 -22.64 -3.60 2.21
CA PHE A 196 -22.99 -4.59 1.18
C PHE A 196 -24.34 -5.25 1.46
N PRO A 197 -25.44 -4.51 1.62
CA PRO A 197 -26.73 -5.08 2.03
C PRO A 197 -27.23 -6.18 1.09
N ALA A 198 -26.91 -6.09 -0.21
CA ALA A 198 -27.30 -7.09 -1.21
C ALA A 198 -26.47 -8.39 -1.15
N LEU A 199 -25.22 -8.33 -0.69
CA LEU A 199 -24.33 -9.49 -0.62
C LEU A 199 -24.26 -10.08 0.79
N PHE A 200 -24.55 -9.30 1.83
CA PHE A 200 -24.31 -9.67 3.22
C PHE A 200 -24.90 -11.04 3.61
N THR A 201 -26.12 -11.33 3.18
CA THR A 201 -26.81 -12.60 3.53
C THR A 201 -26.18 -13.84 2.91
N ILE A 202 -25.32 -13.67 1.89
CA ILE A 202 -24.62 -14.77 1.22
C ILE A 202 -23.13 -14.81 1.54
N LEU A 203 -22.56 -13.81 2.23
CA LEU A 203 -21.16 -13.82 2.65
C LEU A 203 -20.99 -14.82 3.80
N THR A 204 -20.10 -15.79 3.61
CA THR A 204 -19.91 -16.93 4.50
C THR A 204 -18.49 -17.07 5.01
N SER A 205 -17.52 -16.40 4.38
CA SER A 205 -16.12 -16.48 4.79
C SER A 205 -15.30 -15.23 4.53
N VAL A 206 -14.14 -15.14 5.19
CA VAL A 206 -13.04 -14.25 4.84
C VAL A 206 -12.01 -15.06 4.04
N LYS A 207 -11.67 -14.58 2.84
CA LYS A 207 -10.69 -15.18 1.93
C LYS A 207 -9.30 -14.61 2.06
N ASP A 208 -9.19 -13.32 2.39
CA ASP A 208 -7.89 -12.70 2.60
C ASP A 208 -7.98 -11.49 3.53
N VAL A 209 -6.83 -11.16 4.12
CA VAL A 209 -6.58 -9.96 4.89
C VAL A 209 -5.39 -9.25 4.26
N ARG A 210 -5.47 -7.93 4.10
CA ARG A 210 -4.43 -7.12 3.50
C ARG A 210 -4.09 -5.96 4.39
N LEU A 211 -2.80 -5.68 4.49
CA LEU A 211 -2.25 -4.44 5.00
C LEU A 211 -1.62 -3.72 3.80
N SER A 212 -2.11 -2.53 3.46
CA SER A 212 -1.74 -1.89 2.20
C SER A 212 -1.43 -0.41 2.36
N VAL A 213 -0.42 0.03 1.62
CA VAL A 213 -0.06 1.43 1.45
C VAL A 213 -0.12 1.75 -0.03
N TYR A 214 -0.91 2.74 -0.41
CA TYR A 214 -1.13 3.18 -1.79
C TYR A 214 -0.65 4.61 -1.97
N SER A 215 0.02 4.88 -3.07
CA SER A 215 0.60 6.19 -3.39
C SER A 215 0.42 6.49 -4.88
N THR A 216 0.01 7.71 -5.19
CA THR A 216 -0.19 8.20 -6.57
C THR A 216 0.26 9.63 -6.77
N SER A 217 0.49 10.41 -5.70
CA SER A 217 1.08 11.73 -5.88
C SER A 217 2.59 11.63 -6.06
N GLN A 218 3.05 12.04 -7.22
CA GLN A 218 4.32 12.75 -7.27
C GLN A 218 4.01 14.24 -7.30
N SER A 219 4.98 15.06 -6.90
CA SER A 219 4.99 16.46 -7.29
C SER A 219 4.83 16.56 -8.81
N THR A 220 4.21 17.62 -9.31
CA THR A 220 4.10 17.84 -10.76
C THR A 220 5.50 17.75 -11.38
N PRO A 221 5.73 16.89 -12.40
CA PRO A 221 7.05 16.77 -13.02
C PRO A 221 7.59 18.14 -13.39
N THR A 222 8.81 18.41 -12.95
CA THR A 222 9.46 19.71 -13.08
C THR A 222 10.61 19.64 -14.08
N TYR A 223 11.07 20.80 -14.50
CA TYR A 223 12.17 20.97 -15.43
C TYR A 223 13.41 21.44 -14.66
N ASP A 224 14.54 20.76 -14.88
CA ASP A 224 15.86 21.21 -14.43
C ASP A 224 16.68 21.57 -15.68
N PRO A 225 17.14 22.82 -15.83
CA PRO A 225 17.95 23.25 -16.98
C PRO A 225 19.34 22.60 -17.08
N ARG A 226 19.73 21.81 -16.08
CA ARG A 226 20.92 20.97 -16.08
C ARG A 226 20.67 19.60 -16.70
N ILE A 227 19.41 19.19 -16.82
CA ILE A 227 19.08 18.02 -17.64
C ILE A 227 19.08 18.47 -19.09
N LYS A 228 20.02 17.92 -19.84
CA LYS A 228 20.26 18.19 -21.25
C LYS A 228 20.25 16.90 -22.05
N TYR A 229 20.28 17.01 -23.35
CA TYR A 229 20.41 15.86 -24.25
C TYR A 229 21.46 16.11 -25.32
N TYR A 230 22.03 15.03 -25.86
CA TYR A 230 22.95 15.10 -26.99
C TYR A 230 22.18 14.92 -28.30
N GLU A 231 22.05 16.01 -29.04
CA GLU A 231 21.36 16.08 -30.33
C GLU A 231 22.19 15.39 -31.43
N THR A 232 21.58 14.43 -32.13
CA THR A 232 22.26 13.68 -33.21
C THR A 232 21.53 13.73 -34.55
N GLY A 233 20.23 14.05 -34.55
CA GLY A 233 19.36 14.07 -35.73
C GLY A 233 19.20 15.45 -36.39
N GLY A 234 19.61 16.51 -35.70
CA GLY A 234 19.37 17.90 -36.09
C GLY A 234 17.92 18.37 -35.85
N ASP A 235 17.15 17.68 -35.00
CA ASP A 235 15.85 18.17 -34.52
C ASP A 235 16.03 19.14 -33.33
N SER A 236 14.91 19.62 -32.79
CA SER A 236 14.88 20.61 -31.71
C SER A 236 14.17 20.08 -30.47
N TYR A 237 14.12 18.76 -30.33
CA TYR A 237 13.50 18.04 -29.23
C TYR A 237 14.23 16.73 -29.05
N TRP A 238 14.27 16.22 -27.82
CA TRP A 238 14.89 14.93 -27.55
C TRP A 238 14.08 13.77 -28.13
N ASN A 239 14.77 12.78 -28.68
CA ASN A 239 14.19 11.53 -29.14
C ASN A 239 14.83 10.30 -28.47
N THR A 240 14.16 9.14 -28.52
CA THR A 240 14.61 7.92 -27.81
C THR A 240 15.92 7.33 -28.33
N THR A 241 16.47 7.88 -29.42
CA THR A 241 17.77 7.48 -29.98
C THR A 241 18.91 8.40 -29.52
N GLU A 242 18.67 9.26 -28.53
CA GLU A 242 19.64 10.23 -28.02
C GLU A 242 19.91 10.05 -26.53
N TYR A 243 21.04 10.62 -26.09
CA TYR A 243 21.42 10.62 -24.68
C TYR A 243 20.69 11.69 -23.90
N VAL A 244 20.29 11.39 -22.67
CA VAL A 244 19.95 12.40 -21.66
C VAL A 244 21.06 12.43 -20.63
N VAL A 245 21.52 13.62 -20.29
CA VAL A 245 22.67 13.88 -19.43
C VAL A 245 22.28 14.90 -18.36
N TYR A 246 22.74 14.68 -17.14
CA TYR A 246 22.77 15.71 -16.11
C TYR A 246 24.12 16.40 -16.13
N ASP A 247 24.10 17.70 -16.43
CA ASP A 247 25.23 18.65 -16.53
C ASP A 247 25.23 19.56 -15.27
N PRO A 248 25.87 19.13 -14.17
CA PRO A 248 25.77 19.80 -12.88
C PRO A 248 26.45 21.17 -12.84
N ASP A 249 27.48 21.43 -13.64
CA ASP A 249 28.16 22.72 -13.73
C ASP A 249 27.56 23.66 -14.79
N SER A 250 26.57 23.17 -15.55
CA SER A 250 25.76 23.93 -16.51
C SER A 250 26.60 24.58 -17.62
N ASP A 251 27.70 23.95 -18.01
CA ASP A 251 28.61 24.47 -19.04
C ASP A 251 28.14 24.14 -20.46
N GLY A 252 27.13 23.28 -20.60
CA GLY A 252 26.53 22.88 -21.88
C GLY A 252 27.39 21.92 -22.69
N THR A 253 28.39 21.28 -22.08
CA THR A 253 29.35 20.39 -22.74
C THR A 253 29.52 19.11 -21.95
N TYR A 254 29.42 17.96 -22.60
CA TYR A 254 29.57 16.69 -21.89
C TYR A 254 31.00 16.48 -21.35
N ASP A 255 31.14 16.32 -20.03
CA ASP A 255 32.36 15.90 -19.33
C ASP A 255 32.12 14.58 -18.58
N ASN A 256 32.67 13.47 -19.09
CA ASN A 256 32.51 12.15 -18.50
C ASN A 256 33.11 11.98 -17.08
N THR A 257 33.79 13.00 -16.55
CA THR A 257 34.29 13.02 -15.16
C THR A 257 33.39 13.77 -14.19
N ARG A 258 32.41 14.54 -14.69
CA ARG A 258 31.49 15.36 -13.88
C ARG A 258 30.01 15.05 -14.15
N ASP A 259 29.69 14.75 -15.39
CA ASP A 259 28.33 14.58 -15.86
C ASP A 259 27.83 13.17 -15.65
N THR A 260 26.51 13.05 -15.53
CA THR A 260 25.85 11.76 -15.38
C THR A 260 24.95 11.48 -16.57
N VAL A 261 25.20 10.38 -17.28
CA VAL A 261 24.28 9.90 -18.32
C VAL A 261 23.05 9.30 -17.64
N LEU A 262 21.90 9.94 -17.80
CA LEU A 262 20.60 9.53 -17.26
C LEU A 262 19.89 8.52 -18.17
N TYR A 263 20.12 8.62 -19.49
CA TYR A 263 19.51 7.73 -20.50
C TYR A 263 20.47 7.52 -21.67
N ASN A 264 20.57 6.30 -22.19
CA ASN A 264 21.55 5.91 -23.22
C ASN A 264 20.97 5.20 -24.45
N GLY A 265 19.70 5.42 -24.79
CA GLY A 265 19.04 4.81 -25.95
C GLY A 265 18.82 3.31 -25.76
N THR A 266 17.57 2.89 -25.56
CA THR A 266 17.31 1.48 -25.20
C THR A 266 17.50 0.49 -26.36
N THR A 267 17.44 0.95 -27.63
CA THR A 267 17.64 0.09 -28.82
C THR A 267 17.79 0.92 -30.11
N PRO A 268 18.91 0.83 -30.86
CA PRO A 268 20.17 0.17 -30.48
C PRO A 268 20.85 0.90 -29.31
N VAL A 269 21.60 0.15 -28.49
CA VAL A 269 22.45 0.73 -27.44
C VAL A 269 23.45 1.67 -28.12
N LEU A 270 23.43 2.94 -27.73
CA LEU A 270 24.29 3.96 -28.32
C LEU A 270 25.75 3.76 -27.83
N PRO A 271 26.77 3.98 -28.69
CA PRO A 271 28.18 3.89 -28.31
C PRO A 271 28.56 5.00 -27.32
N PRO A 272 29.43 4.77 -26.33
CA PRO A 272 29.72 5.74 -25.25
C PRO A 272 29.80 7.19 -25.75
N LEU A 273 29.04 8.08 -25.10
CA LEU A 273 28.98 9.49 -25.47
C LEU A 273 30.40 10.08 -25.50
N PRO A 274 30.86 10.63 -26.64
CA PRO A 274 32.20 11.20 -26.73
C PRO A 274 32.35 12.40 -25.80
N ASN A 275 33.50 12.53 -25.15
CA ASN A 275 33.77 13.68 -24.29
C ASN A 275 33.79 14.99 -25.11
N GLN A 276 33.44 16.10 -24.47
CA GLN A 276 33.47 17.45 -25.04
C GLN A 276 32.48 17.70 -26.19
N VAL A 277 31.34 17.02 -26.18
CA VAL A 277 30.25 17.28 -27.14
C VAL A 277 29.23 18.27 -26.59
N PRO A 278 28.62 19.13 -27.43
CA PRO A 278 27.63 20.08 -26.97
C PRO A 278 26.34 19.39 -26.53
N LEU A 279 25.72 19.92 -25.48
CA LEU A 279 24.46 19.45 -24.92
C LEU A 279 23.36 20.51 -25.12
N VAL A 280 22.15 20.04 -25.38
CA VAL A 280 20.98 20.88 -25.71
C VAL A 280 19.93 20.75 -24.61
N ASN A 281 19.22 21.86 -24.33
CA ASN A 281 18.09 21.86 -23.41
C ASN A 281 16.80 21.45 -24.13
N ASP A 282 15.99 20.64 -23.46
CA ASP A 282 14.59 20.43 -23.84
C ASP A 282 13.70 20.58 -22.59
N GLN A 283 12.82 21.58 -22.61
CA GLN A 283 11.88 21.88 -21.52
C GLN A 283 10.80 20.82 -21.31
N TRP A 284 10.67 19.86 -22.23
CA TRP A 284 9.74 18.74 -22.13
C TRP A 284 10.37 17.50 -21.50
N ILE A 285 11.71 17.44 -21.40
CA ILE A 285 12.36 16.48 -20.53
C ILE A 285 12.10 16.93 -19.10
N LYS A 286 11.31 16.14 -18.38
CA LYS A 286 10.91 16.42 -17.00
C LYS A 286 11.35 15.29 -16.12
N PHE A 287 11.58 15.63 -14.86
CA PHE A 287 11.88 14.67 -13.82
C PHE A 287 10.93 14.86 -12.65
N VAL A 288 10.95 13.85 -11.79
CA VAL A 288 10.16 13.80 -10.58
C VAL A 288 11.00 14.37 -9.46
N ASP A 289 10.66 15.57 -9.01
CA ASP A 289 11.35 16.22 -7.90
C ASP A 289 10.68 15.86 -6.58
N THR A 290 11.19 14.82 -5.93
CA THR A 290 10.57 14.28 -4.71
C THR A 290 10.80 15.12 -3.46
N ASN A 291 11.82 15.99 -3.44
CA ASN A 291 12.16 16.84 -2.30
C ASN A 291 11.83 18.33 -2.55
N LEU A 292 11.32 18.66 -3.73
CA LEU A 292 10.89 20.00 -4.17
C LEU A 292 12.04 21.03 -4.20
N ASN A 293 13.28 20.60 -4.42
CA ASN A 293 14.44 21.49 -4.49
C ASN A 293 14.67 22.10 -5.90
N GLY A 294 13.91 21.66 -6.90
CA GLY A 294 14.00 22.07 -8.30
C GLY A 294 15.23 21.52 -9.04
N GLN A 295 15.90 20.50 -8.49
CA GLN A 295 17.13 19.93 -9.02
C GLN A 295 17.03 18.42 -9.14
N TRP A 296 17.63 17.85 -10.17
CA TRP A 296 17.78 16.41 -10.23
C TRP A 296 18.83 15.95 -9.20
N ASP A 297 18.43 15.05 -8.32
CA ASP A 297 19.31 14.40 -7.34
C ASP A 297 19.50 12.92 -7.70
N PRO A 298 20.74 12.39 -7.65
CA PRO A 298 20.97 10.95 -7.78
C PRO A 298 20.34 10.19 -6.61
N GLY A 299 19.67 9.06 -6.90
CA GLY A 299 18.95 8.23 -5.92
C GLY A 299 19.06 6.73 -6.15
#